data_AF-A0AAE6CGX6-F1
#
_entry.id   AF-A0AAE6CGX6-F1
#
_cell.length_a   1.000
_cell.length_b   1.000
_cell.length_c   1.000
_cell.angle_alpha   90.00
_cell.angle_beta   90.00
_cell.angle_gamma   90.00
#
_symmetry.space_group_name_H-M   'P 1'
#
loop_
_entity.id
_entity.type
_entity.pdbx_description
1 polymer ?
#
loop_
_entity_poly.entity_id
_entity_poly.type
_entity_poly.pdbx_seq_one_letter_code
_entity_poly.pdbx_strand_id
1 'polypeptide(L)'
;MSPEANTQRALVKFDLSSLADYAGNITSVKLALNVDFNGNDWAGGGSLIDLHRAQEDWNESQATWRCASAPVCGWDGGDFSAAATDSVDVKNINSGSVQLDVMADVAQMLATGTNYGWALKKRREDKDGSISFSSKEGAIARG
;
A
#
# COMPACT_ATOMS: atom_id res chain seq x y z
N MET A 1 -9.86 -0.04 24.45
CA MET A 1 -9.80 -1.11 23.44
C MET A 1 -9.07 -0.54 22.24
N SER A 2 -7.78 -0.81 22.13
CA SER A 2 -7.03 -0.50 20.90
C SER A 2 -7.38 -1.57 19.86
N PRO A 3 -7.90 -1.22 18.68
CA PRO A 3 -8.06 -2.17 17.59
C PRO A 3 -6.69 -2.40 16.94
N GLU A 4 -5.74 -3.04 17.63
CA GLU A 4 -4.32 -2.97 17.19
C GLU A 4 -3.55 -4.31 17.13
N ALA A 5 -4.19 -5.47 17.28
CA ALA A 5 -3.42 -6.73 17.21
C ALA A 5 -3.41 -7.40 15.82
N ASN A 6 -4.49 -7.30 15.04
CA ASN A 6 -4.73 -8.21 13.91
C ASN A 6 -5.12 -7.52 12.59
N THR A 7 -4.87 -6.22 12.42
CA THR A 7 -5.02 -5.54 11.11
C THR A 7 -3.65 -5.15 10.60
N GLN A 8 -3.39 -5.43 9.32
CA GLN A 8 -2.07 -5.31 8.71
C GLN A 8 -2.22 -4.54 7.41
N ARG A 9 -2.07 -3.21 7.53
CA ARG A 9 -2.22 -2.25 6.44
C ARG A 9 -1.10 -1.23 6.46
N ALA A 10 -0.75 -0.75 5.28
CA ALA A 10 0.16 0.37 5.08
C ALA A 10 -0.43 1.31 4.02
N LEU A 11 -0.17 2.61 4.16
CA LEU A 11 -0.54 3.60 3.17
C LEU A 11 0.69 4.01 2.35
N VAL A 12 0.50 4.18 1.05
CA VAL A 12 1.57 4.56 0.13
C VAL A 12 1.05 5.54 -0.90
N LYS A 13 1.80 6.63 -1.10
CA LYS A 13 1.48 7.67 -2.08
C LYS A 13 2.77 8.18 -2.70
N PHE A 14 2.75 8.36 -4.01
CA PHE A 14 3.84 8.96 -4.78
C PHE A 14 3.33 10.20 -5.49
N ASP A 15 4.19 11.19 -5.68
CA ASP A 15 3.92 12.27 -6.63
C ASP A 15 3.99 11.70 -8.05
N LEU A 16 2.93 11.95 -8.83
CA LEU A 16 2.79 11.48 -10.21
C LEU A 16 2.98 12.62 -11.22
N SER A 17 3.36 13.82 -10.77
CA SER A 17 3.56 15.00 -11.62
C SER A 17 4.52 14.73 -12.79
N SER A 18 5.57 13.95 -12.58
CA SER A 18 6.54 13.54 -13.61
C SER A 18 5.95 12.59 -14.67
N LEU A 19 4.80 11.99 -14.41
CA LEU A 19 4.09 11.11 -15.34
C LEU A 19 3.01 11.85 -16.15
N ALA A 20 2.74 13.12 -15.86
CA ALA A 20 1.66 13.88 -16.49
C ALA A 20 1.78 13.95 -18.03
N ASP A 21 3.00 14.08 -18.55
CA ASP A 21 3.26 14.13 -20.00
C ASP A 21 2.94 12.81 -20.72
N TYR A 22 2.85 11.71 -19.98
CA TYR A 22 2.54 10.38 -20.50
C TYR A 22 1.04 10.06 -20.42
N ALA A 23 0.21 10.96 -19.90
CA ALA A 23 -1.23 10.76 -19.80
C ALA A 23 -1.83 10.39 -21.17
N GLY A 24 -2.59 9.29 -21.22
CA GLY A 24 -3.17 8.74 -22.46
C GLY A 24 -2.26 7.83 -23.28
N ASN A 25 -0.96 7.74 -22.97
CA ASN A 25 0.01 6.87 -23.65
C ASN A 25 0.68 5.86 -22.70
N ILE A 26 0.11 5.68 -21.50
CA ILE A 26 0.62 4.72 -20.52
C ILE A 26 0.39 3.31 -21.04
N THR A 27 1.48 2.54 -21.15
CA THR A 27 1.45 1.13 -21.59
C THR A 27 1.79 0.13 -20.48
N SER A 28 2.45 0.58 -19.41
CA SER A 28 2.75 -0.22 -18.22
C SER A 28 3.15 0.71 -17.07
N VAL A 29 2.59 0.50 -15.88
CA VAL A 29 3.06 1.15 -14.64
C VAL A 29 3.00 0.13 -13.51
N LYS A 30 4.10 0.01 -12.77
CA LYS A 30 4.17 -0.88 -11.63
C LYS A 30 4.61 -0.12 -10.38
N LEU A 31 3.91 -0.36 -9.29
CA LEU A 31 4.38 0.00 -7.96
C LEU A 31 5.35 -1.08 -7.49
N ALA A 32 6.59 -0.69 -7.21
CA ALA A 32 7.60 -1.58 -6.66
C ALA A 32 7.82 -1.25 -5.17
N LEU A 33 7.71 -2.26 -4.31
CA LEU A 33 7.97 -2.13 -2.87
C LEU A 33 9.12 -3.06 -2.49
N ASN A 34 10.17 -2.50 -1.89
CA ASN A 34 11.32 -3.28 -1.44
C ASN A 34 10.98 -4.01 -0.14
N VAL A 35 11.22 -5.31 -0.10
CA VAL A 35 10.99 -6.14 1.09
C VAL A 35 12.14 -5.91 2.07
N ASP A 36 11.78 -5.45 3.26
CA ASP A 36 12.72 -5.25 4.37
C ASP A 36 12.81 -6.53 5.23
N PHE A 37 11.65 -7.10 5.56
CA PHE A 37 11.56 -8.34 6.32
C PHE A 37 10.33 -9.16 5.91
N ASN A 38 10.46 -10.48 5.93
CA ASN A 38 9.35 -11.42 5.77
C ASN A 38 9.47 -12.52 6.82
N GLY A 39 8.45 -12.66 7.66
CA GLY A 39 8.41 -13.65 8.75
C GLY A 39 8.31 -15.10 8.26
N ASN A 40 7.87 -15.30 7.02
CA ASN A 40 7.66 -16.61 6.38
C ASN A 40 6.72 -17.57 7.12
N ASP A 41 5.95 -17.06 8.08
CA ASP A 41 4.97 -17.75 8.92
C ASP A 41 3.56 -17.68 8.33
N TRP A 42 3.43 -17.97 7.03
CA TRP A 42 2.18 -17.81 6.28
C TRP A 42 1.26 -19.05 6.37
N ALA A 43 0.60 -19.24 7.51
CA ALA A 43 -0.40 -20.29 7.68
C ALA A 43 -1.76 -19.93 7.03
N GLY A 44 -2.53 -20.95 6.64
CA GLY A 44 -3.95 -20.78 6.25
C GLY A 44 -4.22 -19.86 5.04
N GLY A 45 -3.22 -19.63 4.18
CA GLY A 45 -3.33 -18.74 3.00
C GLY A 45 -3.24 -17.24 3.33
N GLY A 46 -2.54 -16.87 4.42
CA GLY A 46 -2.34 -15.48 4.82
C GLY A 46 -1.38 -14.67 3.95
N SER A 47 -0.66 -15.28 3.00
CA SER A 47 0.42 -14.63 2.24
C SER A 47 -0.02 -13.71 1.11
N LEU A 48 -1.32 -13.61 0.83
CA LEU A 48 -1.81 -12.70 -0.20
C LEU A 48 -1.93 -11.28 0.36
N ILE A 49 -1.23 -10.36 -0.30
CA ILE A 49 -1.30 -8.93 -0.06
C ILE A 49 -2.02 -8.27 -1.24
N ASP A 50 -2.98 -7.42 -0.93
CA ASP A 50 -3.82 -6.70 -1.87
C ASP A 50 -3.44 -5.22 -1.85
N LEU A 51 -3.37 -4.61 -3.04
CA LEU A 51 -3.28 -3.17 -3.18
C LEU A 51 -4.67 -2.64 -3.50
N HIS A 52 -5.13 -1.64 -2.76
CA HIS A 52 -6.42 -0.99 -2.96
C HIS A 52 -6.20 0.51 -3.19
N ARG A 53 -6.97 1.11 -4.09
CA ARG A 53 -6.91 2.55 -4.33
C ARG A 53 -7.50 3.30 -3.14
N ALA A 54 -6.78 4.28 -2.59
CA ALA A 54 -7.31 5.16 -1.55
C ALA A 54 -8.41 6.07 -2.11
N GLN A 55 -9.48 6.27 -1.35
CA GLN A 55 -10.64 7.07 -1.75
C GLN A 55 -10.68 8.46 -1.10
N GLU A 56 -9.89 8.66 -0.03
CA GLU A 56 -9.72 9.95 0.63
C GLU A 56 -8.24 10.30 0.79
N ASP A 57 -7.96 11.60 0.89
CA ASP A 57 -6.59 12.07 1.13
C ASP A 57 -6.18 11.89 2.60
N TRP A 58 -4.87 11.74 2.83
CA TRP A 58 -4.31 11.54 4.15
C TRP A 58 -2.98 12.28 4.29
N ASN A 59 -2.66 12.70 5.51
CA ASN A 59 -1.43 13.41 5.81
C ASN A 59 -0.42 12.45 6.43
N GLU A 60 0.71 12.20 5.76
CA GLU A 60 1.74 11.25 6.20
C GLU A 60 2.21 11.46 7.65
N SER A 61 2.28 12.70 8.11
CA SER A 61 2.73 13.05 9.48
C SER A 61 1.63 13.02 10.54
N GLN A 62 0.36 12.92 10.14
CA GLN A 62 -0.80 12.97 11.04
C GLN A 62 -1.71 11.74 10.92
N ALA A 63 -1.47 10.90 9.92
CA ALA A 63 -2.22 9.68 9.70
C ALA A 63 -1.96 8.72 10.87
N THR A 64 -3.05 8.26 11.47
CA THR A 64 -3.05 7.23 12.51
C THR A 64 -4.07 6.18 12.12
N TRP A 65 -4.17 5.08 12.87
CA TRP A 65 -5.22 4.09 12.62
C TRP A 65 -6.63 4.71 12.60
N ARG A 66 -6.90 5.74 13.43
CA ARG A 66 -8.25 6.34 13.55
C ARG A 66 -8.45 7.65 12.80
N CYS A 67 -7.39 8.29 12.31
CA CYS A 67 -7.47 9.59 11.66
C CYS A 67 -6.64 9.66 10.37
N ALA A 68 -7.23 10.12 9.26
CA ALA A 68 -6.53 10.37 8.00
C ALA A 68 -5.62 11.59 8.06
N SER A 69 -6.09 12.63 8.76
CA SER A 69 -5.37 13.86 9.04
C SER A 69 -5.89 14.44 10.35
N ALA A 70 -5.28 14.05 11.47
CA ALA A 70 -5.72 14.52 12.79
C ALA A 70 -5.89 16.06 12.82
N PRO A 71 -7.01 16.59 13.35
CA PRO A 71 -8.02 15.90 14.17
C PRO A 71 -9.20 15.28 13.38
N VAL A 72 -9.16 15.25 12.05
CA VAL A 72 -10.21 14.60 11.24
C VAL A 72 -10.06 13.08 11.39
N CYS A 73 -11.00 12.49 12.13
CA CYS A 73 -10.98 11.08 12.52
C CYS A 73 -12.30 10.40 12.16
N GLY A 74 -12.27 9.07 12.06
CA GLY A 74 -13.44 8.27 11.68
C GLY A 74 -13.13 7.10 10.75
N TRP A 75 -11.92 7.02 10.21
CA TRP A 75 -11.48 5.86 9.41
C TRP A 75 -10.92 4.72 10.30
N ASP A 76 -10.72 3.56 9.71
CA ASP A 76 -10.18 2.36 10.36
C ASP A 76 -8.97 1.86 9.55
N GLY A 77 -7.88 2.63 9.61
CA GLY A 77 -6.64 2.38 8.88
C GLY A 77 -6.69 2.68 7.38
N GLY A 78 -7.65 3.47 6.92
CA GLY A 78 -7.82 3.82 5.51
C GLY A 78 -9.28 3.88 5.07
N ASP A 79 -9.57 4.71 4.06
CA ASP A 79 -10.71 4.55 3.16
C ASP A 79 -10.20 4.22 1.75
N PHE A 80 -10.62 3.08 1.23
CA PHE A 80 -10.07 2.50 -0.01
C PHE A 80 -11.11 1.63 -0.73
N SER A 81 -10.89 1.44 -2.04
CA SER A 81 -11.78 0.65 -2.87
C SER A 81 -11.89 -0.81 -2.39
N ALA A 82 -13.11 -1.34 -2.36
CA ALA A 82 -13.33 -2.75 -2.01
C ALA A 82 -12.64 -3.71 -3.01
N ALA A 83 -12.63 -3.35 -4.29
CA ALA A 83 -11.86 -4.06 -5.31
C ALA A 83 -10.37 -3.75 -5.14
N ALA A 84 -9.53 -4.79 -5.18
CA ALA A 84 -8.09 -4.64 -5.24
C ALA A 84 -7.69 -4.17 -6.66
N THR A 85 -6.75 -3.24 -6.72
CA THR A 85 -6.03 -2.84 -7.93
C THR A 85 -5.21 -4.02 -8.46
N ASP A 86 -4.44 -4.66 -7.59
CA ASP A 86 -3.66 -5.85 -7.90
C ASP A 86 -3.35 -6.63 -6.60
N SER A 87 -2.78 -7.82 -6.72
CA SER A 87 -2.45 -8.68 -5.58
C SER A 87 -1.19 -9.49 -5.82
N VAL A 88 -0.44 -9.74 -4.75
CA VAL A 88 0.80 -10.53 -4.80
C VAL A 88 0.83 -11.55 -3.66
N ASP A 89 1.29 -12.76 -3.98
CA ASP A 89 1.59 -13.79 -2.97
C ASP A 89 3.04 -13.61 -2.49
N VAL A 90 3.21 -13.29 -1.22
CA VAL A 90 4.53 -12.99 -0.63
C VAL A 90 5.17 -14.17 0.09
N LYS A 91 4.60 -15.38 0.00
CA LYS A 91 4.95 -16.52 0.86
C LYS A 91 6.44 -16.88 0.92
N ASN A 92 7.18 -16.67 -0.17
CA ASN A 92 8.60 -17.05 -0.27
C ASN A 92 9.49 -15.88 -0.72
N ILE A 93 9.03 -14.63 -0.53
CA ILE A 93 9.78 -13.44 -0.94
C ILE A 93 10.60 -12.94 0.25
N ASN A 94 11.86 -13.36 0.32
CA ASN A 94 12.74 -13.08 1.45
C ASN A 94 13.62 -11.83 1.28
N SER A 95 13.72 -11.32 0.05
CA SER A 95 14.48 -10.12 -0.31
C SER A 95 14.08 -9.65 -1.72
N GLY A 96 14.51 -8.45 -2.11
CA GLY A 96 14.19 -7.85 -3.40
C GLY A 96 12.94 -6.97 -3.34
N SER A 97 12.17 -6.93 -4.41
CA SER A 97 10.95 -6.13 -4.50
C SER A 97 9.74 -6.94 -4.94
N VAL A 98 8.58 -6.58 -4.39
CA VAL A 98 7.29 -6.97 -4.95
C VAL A 98 6.85 -5.91 -5.95
N GLN A 99 6.18 -6.33 -7.02
CA GLN A 99 5.66 -5.43 -8.04
C GLN A 99 4.16 -5.64 -8.19
N LEU A 100 3.41 -4.56 -8.21
CA LEU A 100 1.96 -4.53 -8.38
C LEU A 100 1.62 -3.65 -9.59
N ASP A 101 0.77 -4.11 -10.48
CA ASP A 101 0.28 -3.32 -11.61
C ASP A 101 -0.66 -2.23 -11.11
N VAL A 102 -0.33 -0.97 -11.40
CA VAL A 102 -1.13 0.21 -11.03
C VAL A 102 -1.48 1.05 -12.24
N MET A 103 -1.33 0.50 -13.45
CA MET A 103 -1.48 1.22 -14.70
C MET A 103 -2.84 1.91 -14.81
N ALA A 104 -3.92 1.16 -14.54
CA ALA A 104 -5.29 1.68 -14.63
C ALA A 104 -5.54 2.81 -13.63
N ASP A 105 -5.03 2.65 -12.40
CA ASP A 105 -5.16 3.67 -11.36
C ASP A 105 -4.40 4.94 -11.70
N VAL A 106 -3.14 4.83 -12.10
CA VAL A 106 -2.31 5.97 -12.49
C VAL A 106 -2.90 6.71 -13.68
N ALA A 107 -3.37 5.98 -14.71
CA ALA A 107 -4.05 6.59 -15.85
C ALA A 107 -5.28 7.40 -15.41
N GLN A 108 -6.09 6.86 -14.50
CA GLN A 108 -7.25 7.57 -13.98
C GLN A 108 -6.85 8.76 -13.08
N MET A 109 -5.85 8.62 -12.21
CA MET A 109 -5.37 9.70 -11.34
C MET A 109 -4.83 10.90 -12.15
N LEU A 110 -4.10 10.64 -13.23
CA LEU A 110 -3.64 11.68 -14.14
C LEU A 110 -4.80 12.32 -14.90
N ALA A 111 -5.78 11.53 -15.36
CA ALA A 111 -6.94 12.05 -16.09
C ALA A 111 -7.84 12.94 -15.21
N THR A 112 -8.00 12.63 -13.92
CA THR A 112 -8.84 13.40 -13.00
C THR A 112 -8.07 14.47 -12.22
N GLY A 113 -6.73 14.43 -12.25
CA GLY A 113 -5.86 15.26 -11.40
C GLY A 113 -5.92 14.92 -9.92
N THR A 114 -6.58 13.81 -9.54
CA THR A 114 -6.78 13.42 -8.13
C THR A 114 -5.97 12.16 -7.81
N ASN A 115 -5.05 12.28 -6.85
CA ASN A 115 -4.20 11.20 -6.37
C ASN A 115 -4.22 11.16 -4.84
N TYR A 116 -4.76 10.07 -4.29
CA TYR A 116 -4.77 9.77 -2.85
C TYR A 116 -3.84 8.59 -2.49
N GLY A 117 -3.16 8.03 -3.50
CA GLY A 117 -2.33 6.84 -3.34
C GLY A 117 -3.15 5.56 -3.14
N TRP A 118 -2.59 4.64 -2.37
CA TRP A 118 -3.10 3.29 -2.16
C TRP A 118 -2.97 2.84 -0.72
N ALA A 119 -3.82 1.88 -0.34
CA ALA A 119 -3.68 1.07 0.86
C ALA A 119 -3.18 -0.32 0.46
N LEU A 120 -2.03 -0.72 0.99
CA LEU A 120 -1.54 -2.08 0.93
C LEU A 120 -2.10 -2.84 2.13
N LYS A 121 -2.80 -3.94 1.89
CA LYS A 121 -3.55 -4.66 2.92
C LYS A 121 -3.28 -6.14 2.81
N LYS A 122 -3.01 -6.81 3.93
CA LYS A 122 -3.08 -8.27 3.95
C LYS A 122 -4.52 -8.71 3.69
N ARG A 123 -4.74 -9.60 2.71
CA ARG A 123 -6.09 -10.04 2.34
C ARG A 123 -6.83 -10.64 3.53
N ARG A 124 -6.16 -11.54 4.24
CA ARG A 124 -6.64 -12.20 5.46
C ARG A 124 -5.85 -11.72 6.66
N GLU A 125 -6.28 -10.61 7.24
CA GLU A 125 -5.62 -9.99 8.39
C GLU A 125 -5.77 -10.85 9.66
N ASP A 126 -6.74 -11.76 9.70
CA ASP A 126 -7.00 -12.72 10.79
C ASP A 126 -6.08 -13.96 10.77
N LYS A 127 -5.15 -14.05 9.82
CA LYS A 127 -4.23 -15.18 9.66
C LYS A 127 -2.81 -14.78 10.04
N ASP A 128 -1.98 -15.77 10.35
CA ASP A 128 -0.55 -15.58 10.68
C ASP A 128 0.25 -15.08 9.47
N GLY A 129 1.47 -14.60 9.73
CA GLY A 129 2.36 -14.04 8.71
C GLY A 129 2.50 -12.53 8.79
N SER A 130 3.72 -12.05 8.57
CA SER A 130 4.01 -10.62 8.46
C SER A 130 5.07 -10.36 7.39
N ILE A 131 4.92 -9.21 6.73
CA ILE A 131 5.91 -8.66 5.80
C ILE A 131 6.03 -7.16 6.06
N SER A 132 7.25 -6.64 6.05
CA SER A 132 7.52 -5.20 6.07
C SER A 132 8.23 -4.79 4.79
N PHE A 133 7.98 -3.55 4.39
CA PHE A 133 8.61 -2.94 3.23
C PHE A 133 9.41 -1.72 3.67
N SER A 134 10.52 -1.45 3.01
CA SER A 134 11.33 -0.27 3.28
C SER A 134 10.55 1.00 2.90
N SER A 135 10.59 2.01 3.77
CA SER A 135 10.09 3.36 3.49
C SER A 135 11.26 4.30 3.09
N LYS A 136 10.95 5.52 2.64
CA LYS A 136 11.96 6.55 2.35
C LYS A 136 12.88 6.83 3.54
N GLU A 137 12.37 6.71 4.76
CA GLU A 137 13.11 6.89 6.02
C GLU A 137 13.75 5.58 6.53
N GLY A 138 13.39 4.44 5.93
CA GLY A 138 13.81 3.10 6.33
C GLY A 138 15.08 2.59 5.67
N ALA A 139 15.72 3.38 4.81
CA ALA A 139 17.05 3.06 4.25
C ALA A 139 18.15 3.25 5.31
N ILE A 140 18.07 2.54 6.44
CA ILE A 140 19.22 2.42 7.33
C ILE A 140 20.15 1.37 6.73
N ALA A 141 21.24 1.87 6.14
CA ALA A 141 22.46 1.10 5.97
C ALA A 141 22.84 0.49 7.32
N ARG A 142 22.64 -0.83 7.47
CA ARG A 142 23.29 -1.57 8.56
C ARG A 142 24.75 -1.77 8.17
N GLY A 143 25.61 -0.92 8.73
CA GLY A 143 27.03 -1.23 8.95
C GLY A 143 27.20 -2.12 10.17
#